data_AF-A0A1G2ZQF4-F1
#
_entry.id   AF-A0A1G2ZQF4-F1
#
_cell.length_a   1.000
_cell.length_b   1.000
_cell.length_c   1.000
_cell.angle_alpha   90.00
_cell.angle_beta   90.00
_cell.angle_gamma   90.00
#
_symmetry.space_group_name_H-M   'P 1'
#
loop_
_entity.id
_entity.type
_entity.pdbx_description
1 polymer ?
#
loop_
_entity_poly.entity_id
_entity_poly.type
_entity_poly.pdbx_seq_one_letter_code
_entity_poly.pdbx_strand_id
1 'polypeptide(L)' 'MSTKTAVPDDEVKRLWNKAEATGLFRPAGHELRCLIDRGFTDSEVAAVLKFCEEVAVTITKHGLKE' A
#
# COMPACT_ATOMS: atom_id res chain seq x y z
N MET A 1 -19.85 6.35 11.29
CA MET A 1 -19.10 7.44 10.64
C MET A 1 -18.10 6.80 9.69
N SER A 2 -18.40 6.80 8.39
CA SER A 2 -17.54 6.19 7.39
C SER A 2 -16.41 7.15 7.08
N THR A 3 -15.24 6.93 7.68
CA THR A 3 -13.98 7.59 7.31
C THR A 3 -13.56 7.08 5.93
N LYS A 4 -14.34 7.43 4.91
CA LYS A 4 -14.00 7.18 3.53
C LYS A 4 -12.99 8.27 3.18
N THR A 5 -11.71 7.95 3.33
CA THR A 5 -10.64 8.74 2.72
C THR A 5 -11.08 9.12 1.30
N ALA A 6 -10.98 10.40 0.93
CA ALA A 6 -11.40 10.86 -0.39
C ALA A 6 -10.45 10.39 -1.52
N VAL A 7 -9.66 9.35 -1.25
CA VAL A 7 -8.80 8.65 -2.20
C VAL A 7 -9.72 7.93 -3.20
N PRO A 8 -9.59 8.23 -4.50
CA PRO A 8 -10.41 7.58 -5.52
C PRO A 8 -10.07 6.09 -5.62
N ASP A 9 -11.07 5.26 -5.92
CA ASP A 9 -10.92 3.80 -6.03
C ASP A 9 -9.86 3.37 -7.06
N ASP A 10 -9.59 4.19 -8.07
CA ASP A 10 -8.53 3.94 -9.06
C ASP A 10 -7.12 4.03 -8.44
N GLU A 11 -6.89 5.01 -7.57
CA GLU A 11 -5.61 5.15 -6.84
C GLU A 11 -5.43 4.01 -5.84
N VAL A 12 -6.51 3.59 -5.18
CA VAL A 12 -6.49 2.41 -4.30
C VAL A 12 -6.11 1.16 -5.10
N LYS A 13 -6.71 0.94 -6.28
CA LYS A 13 -6.35 -0.18 -7.17
C LYS A 13 -4.91 -0.08 -7.68
N ARG A 14 -4.41 1.12 -7.99
CA ARG A 14 -3.02 1.34 -8.40
C ARG A 14 -2.03 0.96 -7.29
N LEU A 15 -2.27 1.42 -6.07
CA LEU A 15 -1.46 1.04 -4.91
C LEU A 15 -1.52 -0.47 -4.68
N TRP A 16 -2.69 -1.08 -4.84
CA TRP A 16 -2.89 -2.52 -4.68
C TRP A 16 -2.04 -3.32 -5.68
N ASN A 17 -2.13 -3.00 -6.96
CA ASN A 17 -1.35 -3.65 -8.01
C ASN A 17 0.17 -3.48 -7.78
N LYS A 18 0.59 -2.30 -7.30
CA LYS A 18 2.00 -2.06 -6.95
C LYS A 18 2.48 -2.96 -5.81
N ALA A 19 1.68 -3.09 -4.76
CA ALA A 19 1.99 -3.95 -3.62
C ALA A 19 2.16 -5.41 -4.08
N GLU A 20 1.22 -5.91 -4.89
CA GLU A 20 1.30 -7.27 -5.45
C GLU A 20 2.51 -7.45 -6.38
N ALA A 21 2.86 -6.43 -7.18
CA ALA A 21 4.02 -6.48 -8.07
C ALA A 21 5.37 -6.58 -7.32
N THR A 22 5.43 -6.19 -6.04
CA THR A 22 6.65 -6.41 -5.23
C THR A 22 6.88 -7.88 -4.89
N GLY A 23 5.86 -8.74 -5.02
CA GLY A 23 5.90 -10.15 -4.61
C GLY A 23 5.90 -10.36 -3.09
N LEU A 24 5.98 -9.28 -2.30
CA LEU A 24 6.01 -9.31 -0.84
C LEU A 24 4.61 -9.26 -0.23
N PHE A 25 3.69 -8.57 -0.90
CA PHE A 25 2.30 -8.49 -0.51
C PHE A 25 1.46 -9.49 -1.29
N ARG A 26 0.59 -10.21 -0.60
CA ARG A 26 -0.38 -11.12 -1.19
C ARG A 26 -1.80 -10.65 -0.86
N PRO A 27 -2.74 -10.75 -1.82
CA PRO A 27 -4.13 -10.45 -1.55
C PRO A 27 -4.72 -11.51 -0.60
N ALA A 28 -5.43 -11.06 0.42
CA ALA A 28 -6.12 -11.87 1.41
C ALA A 28 -7.57 -11.39 1.52
N GLY A 29 -8.34 -11.59 0.45
CA GLY A 29 -9.70 -11.07 0.34
C GLY A 29 -9.71 -9.57 0.10
N HIS A 30 -10.25 -8.81 1.06
CA HIS A 30 -10.31 -7.34 1.00
C HIS A 30 -9.06 -6.63 1.57
N GLU A 31 -8.06 -7.41 1.97
CA GLU A 31 -6.84 -6.90 2.60
C GLU A 31 -5.59 -7.33 1.83
N LEU A 32 -4.51 -6.56 1.97
CA LEU A 32 -3.17 -6.95 1.53
C LEU A 32 -2.36 -7.40 2.72
N ARG A 33 -1.80 -8.61 2.65
CA ARG A 33 -0.93 -9.16 3.69
C ARG A 33 0.51 -9.24 3.21
N CYS A 34 1.41 -8.59 3.94
CA CYS A 34 2.85 -8.82 3.80
C CYS A 34 3.26 -9.88 4.82
N LEU A 35 3.74 -11.04 4.36
CA LEU A 35 4.16 -12.12 5.23
C LEU A 35 5.68 -12.06 5.42
N ILE A 36 6.13 -11.77 6.63
CA ILE A 36 7.55 -11.78 7.00
C ILE A 36 7.87 -13.14 7.64
N ASP A 37 7.96 -14.18 6.80
CA ASP A 37 8.30 -15.56 7.22
C ASP A 37 9.81 -15.86 7.12
N ARG A 38 10.56 -14.92 6.54
CA ARG A 38 12.03 -14.97 6.42
C ARG A 38 12.63 -13.59 6.65
N GLY A 39 13.94 -13.55 6.89
CA GLY A 39 14.68 -12.29 6.83
C GLY A 39 14.58 -11.69 5.42
N PHE A 40 14.06 -10.47 5.34
CA PHE A 40 14.01 -9.73 4.09
C PHE A 40 15.41 -9.21 3.74
N THR A 41 15.73 -9.23 2.46
CA THR A 41 16.93 -8.54 1.95
C THR A 41 16.74 -7.03 2.04
N ASP A 42 17.84 -6.26 2.04
CA ASP A 42 17.78 -4.80 2.07
C ASP A 42 16.92 -4.22 0.93
N SER A 43 16.92 -4.88 -0.24
CA SER A 43 16.08 -4.50 -1.38
C SER A 43 14.59 -4.73 -1.12
N GLU A 44 14.22 -5.83 -0.46
CA GLU A 44 12.83 -6.12 -0.07
C GLU A 44 12.36 -5.14 1.01
N VAL A 45 13.21 -4.83 2.00
CA VAL A 45 12.91 -3.83 3.02
C VAL A 45 12.70 -2.45 2.38
N ALA A 46 13.59 -2.04 1.47
CA ALA A 46 13.46 -0.79 0.74
C ALA A 46 12.17 -0.74 -0.10
N ALA A 47 11.76 -1.86 -0.71
CA ALA A 47 10.52 -1.95 -1.46
C ALA A 47 9.28 -1.75 -0.58
N VAL A 48 9.27 -2.35 0.63
CA VAL A 48 8.17 -2.17 1.60
C VAL A 48 8.11 -0.73 2.11
N LEU A 49 9.26 -0.15 2.47
CA LEU A 49 9.32 1.25 2.94
C LEU A 49 8.81 2.21 1.85
N LYS A 50 9.29 2.04 0.62
CA LYS A 50 8.84 2.84 -0.52
C LYS A 50 7.35 2.71 -0.77
N PHE A 51 6.79 1.50 -0.64
CA PHE A 51 5.34 1.30 -0.75
C PHE A 51 4.58 2.08 0.35
N CYS A 52 5.03 2.01 1.60
CA CYS A 52 4.44 2.78 2.70
C CYS A 52 4.50 4.29 2.46
N GLU A 53 5.62 4.80 1.94
CA GLU A 53 5.76 6.21 1.55
C GLU A 53 4.77 6.60 0.45
N GLU A 54 4.62 5.78 -0.59
CA GLU A 54 3.67 6.05 -1.67
C GLU A 54 2.22 6.07 -1.16
N VAL A 55 1.85 5.13 -0.28
CA VAL A 55 0.53 5.12 0.38
C VAL A 55 0.32 6.41 1.17
N ALA A 56 1.31 6.84 1.97
CA ALA A 56 1.22 8.07 2.74
C ALA A 56 1.08 9.31 1.83
N VAL A 57 1.82 9.36 0.72
CA VAL A 57 1.70 10.44 -0.28
C VAL A 57 0.32 10.46 -0.92
N THR A 58 -0.23 9.31 -1.33
CA THR A 58 -1.58 9.23 -1.91
C THR A 58 -2.65 9.64 -0.90
N ILE A 59 -2.55 9.19 0.36
CA ILE A 59 -3.45 9.60 1.43
C ILE A 59 -3.30 11.11 1.70
N THR A 60 -2.10 11.67 1.70
CA THR A 60 -1.91 13.12 1.89
C THR A 60 -2.53 13.91 0.75
N LYS A 61 -2.27 13.49 -0.49
CA LYS A 61 -2.75 14.14 -1.72
C LYS A 61 -4.27 14.15 -1.85
N HIS A 62 -4.94 13.10 -1.39
CA HIS A 62 -6.38 12.93 -1.58
C HIS A 62 -7.19 13.04 -0.28
N GLY A 63 -6.57 12.83 0.87
CA GLY A 63 -7.16 12.86 2.20
C GLY A 63 -7.14 14.22 2.88
N LEU A 64 -6.21 15.13 2.53
CA LEU A 64 -6.35 16.55 2.86
C LEU A 64 -7.30 17.22 1.86
N LYS A 65 -8.61 17.04 2.11
CA LYS A 65 -9.60 18.05 1.77
C LYS A 65 -10.02 18.69 3.08
N GLU A 66 -9.38 19.80 3.43
CA GLU A 66 -10.01 20.82 4.28
C GLU A 66 -11.11 21.53 3.50
#